data_AF-A0A7V8SVL3-F1
#
_entry.id   AF-A0A7V8SVL3-F1
#
_cell.length_a   1.000
_cell.length_b   1.000
_cell.length_c   1.000
_cell.angle_alpha   90.00
_cell.angle_beta   90.00
_cell.angle_gamma   90.00
#
_symmetry.space_group_name_H-M   'P 1'
#
loop_
_entity.id
_entity.type
_entity.pdbx_description
1 polymer ?
#
loop_
_entity_poly.entity_id
_entity_poly.type
_entity_poly.pdbx_seq_one_letter_code
_entity_poly.pdbx_strand_id
1 'polypeptide(L)'
;TGIADLIRRGEAQASNDAVHTALIQVESTETSWADNFARPLIAKRHQVDSGDATVSDLQIFYLQKDPSSWLAKSSTVLDQSNAEISKFLEQSTNSANNASIVSAIVTIGGTLFAVVAGILIALWTAKSITDPLNHLMTVTREIGDSGDLDQNIDIHRNDEIGALATTFNNMVAYLKEMASVSMSVAEGDLTVEVVPRSKRDTLGNAFLRMSHGLQQLVRITRDSAGQVSAGSNQVAGAADESAKVSVQASSAIEEVTSTMHEMSINVQNVVKNTQLQASSVAETSASIDQMVTSIQRVADTAKVLLDIANRSREEVVTGIQTMEKATDGLNRTNQAIQSSAEIINILGHRADDIGKIIEVIDDLAEQTNLLALNAAIEAARAG
;
A
#
# COMPACT_ATOMS: atom_id res chain seq x y z
N THR A 1 17.11 -115.81 57.95
CA THR A 1 17.94 -114.95 57.08
C THR A 1 19.24 -115.69 56.81
N GLY A 2 19.25 -116.54 55.79
CA GLY A 2 20.40 -117.39 55.45
C GLY A 2 21.29 -116.74 54.38
N ILE A 3 22.54 -117.20 54.27
CA ILE A 3 23.52 -116.75 53.28
C ILE A 3 22.98 -116.91 51.84
N ALA A 4 22.29 -118.01 51.54
CA ALA A 4 21.61 -118.23 50.26
C ALA A 4 20.62 -117.12 49.84
N ASP A 5 19.92 -116.49 50.80
CA ASP A 5 18.98 -115.39 50.50
C ASP A 5 19.73 -114.09 50.17
N LEU A 6 20.93 -113.89 50.75
CA LEU A 6 21.80 -112.78 50.40
C LEU A 6 22.42 -112.98 49.01
N ILE A 7 22.83 -114.20 48.67
CA ILE A 7 23.37 -114.52 47.34
C ILE A 7 22.31 -114.33 46.26
N ARG A 8 21.09 -114.85 46.45
CA ARG A 8 19.99 -114.65 45.49
C ARG A 8 19.59 -113.20 45.28
N ARG A 9 19.59 -112.38 46.34
CA ARG A 9 19.36 -110.94 46.19
C ARG A 9 20.52 -110.27 45.45
N GLY A 10 21.75 -110.68 45.72
CA GLY A 10 22.94 -110.23 44.99
C GLY A 10 22.86 -110.59 43.51
N GLU A 11 22.44 -111.80 43.17
CA GLU A 11 22.28 -112.27 41.79
C GLU A 11 21.18 -111.51 41.05
N ALA A 12 20.03 -111.31 41.68
CA ALA A 12 18.93 -110.55 41.10
C ALA A 12 19.27 -109.07 40.87
N GLN A 13 20.25 -108.54 41.59
CA GLN A 13 20.74 -107.17 41.46
C GLN A 13 22.01 -107.06 40.59
N ALA A 14 22.67 -108.18 40.27
CA ALA A 14 23.85 -108.21 39.43
C ALA A 14 23.45 -107.98 37.97
N SER A 15 23.79 -106.80 37.44
CA SER A 15 23.54 -106.44 36.04
C SER A 15 24.62 -106.92 35.07
N ASN A 16 25.65 -107.61 35.56
CA ASN A 16 26.81 -108.03 34.79
C ASN A 16 27.07 -109.54 34.93
N ASP A 17 27.30 -110.20 33.81
CA ASP A 17 27.54 -111.64 33.71
C ASP A 17 28.73 -112.13 34.56
N ALA A 18 29.77 -111.31 34.74
CA ALA A 18 30.93 -111.68 35.56
C ALA A 18 30.57 -111.74 37.06
N VAL A 19 29.88 -110.72 37.57
CA VAL A 19 29.40 -110.70 38.96
C VAL A 19 28.36 -111.80 39.20
N HIS A 20 27.51 -112.06 38.20
CA HIS A 20 26.53 -113.14 38.25
C HIS A 20 27.22 -114.52 38.29
N THR A 21 28.21 -114.76 37.43
CA THR A 21 28.99 -116.02 37.41
C THR A 21 29.74 -116.24 38.72
N ALA A 22 30.32 -115.18 39.27
CA ALA A 22 31.04 -115.21 40.54
C ALA A 22 30.13 -115.53 41.73
N LEU A 23 28.88 -115.03 41.72
CA LEU A 23 27.86 -115.35 42.73
C LEU A 23 27.33 -116.79 42.59
N ILE A 24 27.10 -117.26 41.36
CA ILE A 24 26.70 -118.64 41.07
C ILE A 24 27.78 -119.64 41.55
N GLN A 25 29.06 -119.33 41.37
CA GLN A 25 30.14 -120.20 41.84
C GLN A 25 30.17 -120.29 43.39
N VAL A 26 29.88 -119.18 44.07
CA VAL A 26 29.76 -119.14 45.53
C VAL A 26 28.52 -119.92 45.98
N GLU A 27 27.35 -119.73 45.34
CA GLU A 27 26.12 -120.47 45.64
C GLU A 27 26.30 -121.98 45.39
N SER A 28 26.94 -122.37 44.27
CA SER A 28 27.22 -123.75 43.93
C SER A 28 28.16 -124.41 44.95
N THR A 29 29.16 -123.67 45.45
CA THR A 29 30.09 -124.15 46.47
C THR A 29 29.40 -124.30 47.83
N GLU A 30 28.51 -123.38 48.20
CA GLU A 30 27.66 -123.47 49.39
C GLU A 30 26.67 -124.64 49.29
N THR A 31 25.98 -124.78 48.16
CA THR A 31 24.99 -125.85 47.94
C THR A 31 25.67 -127.22 47.91
N SER A 32 26.83 -127.33 47.25
CA SER A 32 27.64 -128.54 47.28
C SER A 32 28.09 -128.90 48.70
N TRP A 33 28.40 -127.92 49.55
CA TRP A 33 28.70 -128.18 50.97
C TRP A 33 27.48 -128.69 51.72
N ALA A 34 26.35 -128.00 51.55
CA ALA A 34 25.11 -128.33 52.23
C ALA A 34 24.68 -129.76 51.89
N ASP A 35 24.73 -130.14 50.61
CA ASP A 35 24.19 -131.41 50.14
C ASP A 35 25.18 -132.57 50.24
N ASN A 36 26.48 -132.35 50.01
CA ASN A 36 27.48 -133.44 50.01
C ASN A 36 28.19 -133.64 51.35
N PHE A 37 28.16 -132.64 52.23
CA PHE A 37 28.83 -132.69 53.53
C PHE A 37 27.85 -132.47 54.70
N ALA A 38 27.19 -131.32 54.79
CA ALA A 38 26.42 -130.95 55.97
C ALA A 38 25.19 -131.84 56.20
N ARG A 39 24.31 -132.00 55.20
CA ARG A 39 23.10 -132.83 55.31
C ARG A 39 23.42 -134.31 55.54
N PRO A 40 24.35 -134.94 54.81
CA PRO A 40 24.72 -136.32 55.08
C PRO A 40 25.34 -136.50 56.47
N LEU A 41 26.15 -135.55 56.94
CA LEU A 41 26.74 -135.57 58.28
C LEU A 41 25.67 -135.45 59.37
N ILE A 42 24.69 -134.55 59.19
CA ILE A 42 23.54 -134.40 60.09
C ILE A 42 22.69 -135.67 60.08
N ALA A 43 22.42 -136.25 58.92
CA ALA A 43 21.68 -137.51 58.80
C ALA A 43 22.43 -138.68 59.46
N LYS A 44 23.76 -138.75 59.28
CA LYS A 44 24.60 -139.76 59.93
C LYS A 44 24.62 -139.56 61.45
N ARG A 45 24.60 -138.31 61.93
CA ARG A 45 24.48 -138.01 63.36
C ARG A 45 23.12 -138.42 63.92
N HIS A 46 22.04 -138.18 63.20
CA HIS A 46 20.72 -138.69 63.58
C HIS A 46 20.67 -140.22 63.65
N GLN A 47 21.40 -140.94 62.77
CA GLN A 47 21.54 -142.40 62.86
C GLN A 47 22.30 -142.86 64.12
N VAL A 48 23.25 -142.06 64.61
CA VAL A 48 23.91 -142.32 65.89
C VAL A 48 22.96 -142.08 67.05
N ASP A 49 22.16 -141.01 66.99
CA ASP A 49 21.16 -140.70 68.03
C ASP A 49 20.00 -141.71 68.05
N SER A 50 19.66 -142.35 66.93
CA SER A 50 18.65 -143.42 66.84
C SER A 50 19.16 -144.82 67.17
N GLY A 51 20.48 -144.99 67.35
CA GLY A 51 21.12 -146.27 67.65
C GLY A 51 21.47 -147.15 66.44
N ASP A 52 21.23 -146.68 65.21
CA ASP A 52 21.50 -147.40 63.95
C ASP A 52 22.96 -147.27 63.46
N ALA A 53 23.76 -146.39 64.07
CA ALA A 53 25.18 -146.19 63.78
C ALA A 53 25.97 -145.88 65.06
N THR A 54 27.29 -146.07 65.04
CA THR A 54 28.15 -145.73 66.19
C THR A 54 28.77 -144.34 66.05
N VAL A 55 29.18 -143.75 67.17
CA VAL A 55 29.99 -142.51 67.16
C VAL A 55 31.28 -142.70 66.34
N SER A 56 31.84 -143.90 66.33
CA SER A 56 32.99 -144.25 65.48
C SER A 56 32.65 -144.19 63.99
N ASP A 57 31.47 -144.65 63.56
CA ASP A 57 31.01 -144.55 62.16
C ASP A 57 30.83 -143.09 61.72
N LEU A 58 30.34 -142.23 62.62
CA LEU A 58 30.23 -140.79 62.37
C LEU A 58 31.61 -140.13 62.24
N GLN A 59 32.56 -140.52 63.09
CA GLN A 59 33.93 -140.01 63.05
C GLN A 59 34.67 -140.47 61.79
N ILE A 60 34.48 -141.72 61.36
CA ILE A 60 35.01 -142.24 60.08
C ILE A 60 34.41 -141.46 58.91
N PHE A 61 33.09 -141.22 58.91
CA PHE A 61 32.43 -140.43 57.87
C PHE A 61 32.97 -138.99 57.79
N TYR A 62 33.18 -138.34 58.94
CA TYR A 62 33.74 -137.00 59.02
C TYR A 62 35.19 -136.95 58.50
N LEU A 63 36.02 -137.92 58.86
CA LEU A 63 37.42 -137.99 58.42
C LEU A 63 37.59 -138.37 56.94
N GLN A 64 36.71 -139.22 56.39
CA GLN A 64 36.73 -139.59 54.97
C GLN A 64 36.38 -138.43 54.03
N LYS A 65 35.60 -137.46 54.51
CA LYS A 65 35.09 -136.36 53.69
C LYS A 65 35.99 -135.12 53.65
N ASP A 66 37.14 -135.15 54.33
CA ASP A 66 38.18 -134.11 54.36
C ASP A 66 37.64 -132.66 54.32
N PRO A 67 37.17 -132.13 55.45
CA PRO A 67 36.59 -130.79 55.54
C PRO A 67 37.57 -129.67 55.15
N SER A 68 38.88 -129.92 55.26
CA SER A 68 39.92 -128.94 54.97
C SER A 68 40.02 -128.63 53.47
N SER A 69 39.81 -129.64 52.62
CA SER A 69 39.73 -129.48 51.17
C SER A 69 38.58 -128.56 50.75
N TRP A 70 37.44 -128.61 51.46
CA TRP A 70 36.31 -127.74 51.20
C TRP A 70 36.57 -126.30 51.62
N LEU A 71 37.18 -126.08 52.79
CA LEU A 71 37.59 -124.75 53.24
C LEU A 71 38.56 -124.10 52.26
N ALA A 72 39.54 -124.85 51.75
CA ALA A 72 40.47 -124.37 50.73
C ALA A 72 39.76 -124.02 49.41
N LYS A 73 38.83 -124.86 48.95
CA LYS A 73 38.05 -124.61 47.73
C LYS A 73 37.13 -123.40 47.88
N SER A 74 36.48 -123.25 49.04
CA SER A 74 35.62 -122.12 49.37
C SER A 74 36.41 -120.81 49.45
N SER A 75 37.58 -120.81 50.12
CA SER A 75 38.47 -119.65 50.14
C SER A 75 38.92 -119.27 48.72
N THR A 76 39.30 -120.25 47.90
CA THR A 76 39.75 -119.98 46.52
C THR A 76 38.63 -119.38 45.66
N VAL A 77 37.41 -119.90 45.76
CA VAL A 77 36.24 -119.37 45.04
C VAL A 77 35.87 -117.98 45.55
N LEU A 78 35.93 -117.74 46.86
CA LEU A 78 35.70 -116.42 47.45
C LEU A 78 36.76 -115.41 47.01
N ASP A 79 38.04 -115.79 46.98
CA ASP A 79 39.13 -114.92 46.55
C ASP A 79 39.03 -114.60 45.04
N GLN A 80 38.70 -115.59 44.21
CA GLN A 80 38.45 -115.40 42.78
C GLN A 80 37.23 -114.51 42.53
N SER A 81 36.13 -114.77 43.22
CA SER A 81 34.89 -113.97 43.14
C SER A 81 35.13 -112.53 43.58
N ASN A 82 35.88 -112.33 44.67
CA ASN A 82 36.23 -110.99 45.16
C ASN A 82 37.19 -110.24 44.21
N ALA A 83 38.13 -110.95 43.56
CA ALA A 83 39.00 -110.38 42.54
C ALA A 83 38.23 -109.98 41.27
N GLU A 84 37.28 -110.80 40.81
CA GLU A 84 36.42 -110.49 39.65
C GLU A 84 35.49 -109.31 39.94
N ILE A 85 34.86 -109.28 41.12
CA ILE A 85 34.00 -108.16 41.55
C ILE A 85 34.83 -106.88 41.66
N SER A 86 36.03 -106.93 42.25
CA SER A 86 36.92 -105.76 42.37
C SER A 86 37.36 -105.25 40.99
N LYS A 87 37.72 -106.15 40.07
CA LYS A 87 38.11 -105.78 38.70
C LYS A 87 36.94 -105.18 37.92
N PHE A 88 35.72 -105.69 38.09
CA PHE A 88 34.52 -105.10 37.49
C PHE A 88 34.23 -103.71 38.07
N LEU A 89 34.32 -103.55 39.40
CA LEU A 89 34.16 -102.24 40.05
C LEU A 89 35.18 -101.23 39.51
N GLU A 90 36.43 -101.64 39.33
CA GLU A 90 37.48 -100.80 38.75
C GLU A 90 37.25 -100.48 37.26
N GLN A 91 36.79 -101.45 36.47
CA GLN A 91 36.41 -101.20 35.07
C GLN A 91 35.19 -100.29 34.96
N SER A 92 34.21 -100.46 35.85
CA SER A 92 33.00 -99.64 35.91
C SER A 92 33.32 -98.21 36.35
N THR A 93 34.17 -98.01 37.37
CA THR A 93 34.62 -96.68 37.79
C THR A 93 35.47 -96.00 36.72
N ASN A 94 36.37 -96.72 36.05
CA ASN A 94 37.16 -96.17 34.94
C ASN A 94 36.29 -95.81 33.73
N SER A 95 35.30 -96.64 33.39
CA SER A 95 34.35 -96.35 32.31
C SER A 95 33.44 -95.16 32.65
N ALA A 96 32.98 -95.06 33.91
CA ALA A 96 32.20 -93.93 34.40
C ALA A 96 33.02 -92.63 34.41
N ASN A 97 34.29 -92.68 34.82
CA ASN A 97 35.20 -91.53 34.75
C ASN A 97 35.47 -91.08 33.32
N ASN A 98 35.71 -92.03 32.39
CA ASN A 98 35.87 -91.71 30.97
C ASN A 98 34.58 -91.09 30.38
N ALA A 99 33.41 -91.64 30.70
CA ALA A 99 32.13 -91.07 30.28
C ALA A 99 31.90 -89.67 30.89
N SER A 100 32.30 -89.45 32.14
CA SER A 100 32.24 -88.15 32.81
C SER A 100 33.17 -87.12 32.17
N ILE A 101 34.41 -87.51 31.82
CA ILE A 101 35.38 -86.62 31.14
C ILE A 101 34.89 -86.29 29.72
N VAL A 102 34.42 -87.27 28.96
CA VAL A 102 33.90 -87.04 27.59
C VAL A 102 32.66 -86.14 27.62
N SER A 103 31.72 -86.38 28.53
CA SER A 103 30.53 -85.52 28.68
C SER A 103 30.88 -84.10 29.14
N ALA A 104 31.87 -83.93 30.02
CA ALA A 104 32.38 -82.62 30.41
C ALA A 104 33.04 -81.87 29.23
N ILE A 105 33.87 -82.54 28.42
CA ILE A 105 34.49 -81.95 27.22
C ILE A 105 33.43 -81.51 26.21
N VAL A 106 32.42 -82.34 25.95
CA VAL A 106 31.34 -82.01 25.01
C VAL A 106 30.51 -80.82 25.52
N THR A 107 30.20 -80.78 26.82
CA THR A 107 29.39 -79.69 27.41
C THR A 107 30.17 -78.36 27.43
N ILE A 108 31.43 -78.38 27.85
CA ILE A 108 32.30 -77.20 27.87
C ILE A 108 32.57 -76.72 26.44
N GLY A 109 32.91 -77.64 25.53
CA GLY A 109 33.15 -77.34 24.12
C GLY A 109 31.91 -76.78 23.43
N GLY A 110 30.73 -77.36 23.67
CA GLY A 110 29.45 -76.87 23.14
C GLY A 110 29.08 -75.50 23.68
N THR A 111 29.28 -75.25 24.97
CA THR A 111 29.02 -73.93 25.60
C THR A 111 29.98 -72.88 25.04
N LEU A 112 31.28 -73.20 24.95
CA LEU A 112 32.29 -72.31 24.41
C LEU A 112 32.00 -71.97 22.93
N PHE A 113 31.62 -72.97 22.14
CA PHE A 113 31.22 -72.78 20.75
C PHE A 113 29.98 -71.88 20.64
N ALA A 114 28.95 -72.10 21.46
CA ALA A 114 27.74 -71.28 21.46
C ALA A 114 28.04 -69.81 21.83
N VAL A 115 28.92 -69.57 22.81
CA VAL A 115 29.35 -68.22 23.19
C VAL A 115 30.12 -67.55 22.06
N VAL A 116 31.09 -68.26 21.45
CA VAL A 116 31.88 -67.72 20.33
C VAL A 116 30.98 -67.43 19.12
N ALA A 117 30.08 -68.35 18.76
CA ALA A 117 29.11 -68.15 17.69
C ALA A 117 28.17 -66.96 17.97
N GLY A 118 27.70 -66.82 19.22
CA GLY A 118 26.88 -65.68 19.64
C GLY A 118 27.62 -64.35 19.50
N ILE A 119 28.88 -64.29 19.93
CA ILE A 119 29.73 -63.09 19.78
C ILE A 119 29.95 -62.78 18.30
N LEU A 120 30.25 -63.79 17.47
CA LEU A 120 30.45 -63.58 16.03
C LEU A 120 29.19 -63.07 15.33
N ILE A 121 28.02 -63.64 15.64
CA ILE A 121 26.72 -63.18 15.11
C ILE A 121 26.43 -61.76 15.59
N ALA A 122 26.68 -61.44 16.87
CA ALA A 122 26.48 -60.11 17.40
C ALA A 122 27.36 -59.07 16.70
N LEU A 123 28.65 -59.37 16.51
CA LEU A 123 29.59 -58.50 15.80
C LEU A 123 29.23 -58.36 14.32
N TRP A 124 28.81 -59.45 13.67
CA TRP A 124 28.36 -59.44 12.28
C TRP A 124 27.10 -58.60 12.12
N THR A 125 26.11 -58.75 13.01
CA THR A 125 24.86 -57.98 13.00
C THR A 125 25.11 -56.50 13.30
N ALA A 126 25.99 -56.19 14.24
CA ALA A 126 26.37 -54.81 14.55
C ALA A 126 26.97 -54.11 13.32
N LYS A 127 27.94 -54.73 12.65
CA LYS A 127 28.55 -54.17 11.43
C LYS A 127 27.62 -54.19 10.21
N SER A 128 26.78 -55.22 10.08
CA SER A 128 25.93 -55.41 8.91
C SER A 128 24.60 -54.67 9.01
N ILE A 129 24.13 -54.27 10.19
CA ILE A 129 22.81 -53.62 10.33
C ILE A 129 22.93 -52.36 11.16
N THR A 130 23.47 -52.47 12.38
CA THR A 130 23.46 -51.36 13.35
C THR A 130 24.31 -50.18 12.88
N ASP A 131 25.54 -50.41 12.41
CA ASP A 131 26.45 -49.32 12.02
C ASP A 131 25.90 -48.50 10.83
N PRO A 132 25.44 -49.10 9.72
CA PRO A 132 24.85 -48.34 8.61
C PRO A 132 23.55 -47.61 8.97
N LEU A 133 22.71 -48.22 9.81
CA LEU A 133 21.48 -47.56 10.30
C LEU A 133 21.79 -46.36 11.19
N ASN A 134 22.78 -46.48 12.09
CA ASN A 134 23.23 -45.36 12.91
C ASN A 134 23.79 -44.24 12.02
N HIS A 135 24.55 -44.56 10.98
CA HIS A 135 25.06 -43.55 10.06
C HIS A 135 23.93 -42.82 9.30
N LEU A 136 22.96 -43.56 8.75
CA LEU A 136 21.76 -42.96 8.13
C LEU A 136 20.99 -42.08 9.10
N MET A 137 20.84 -42.52 10.35
CA MET A 137 20.14 -41.76 11.38
C MET A 137 20.87 -40.46 11.73
N THR A 138 22.19 -40.50 11.84
CA THR A 138 23.00 -39.30 12.08
C THR A 138 22.84 -38.29 10.95
N VAL A 139 22.98 -38.72 9.69
CA VAL A 139 22.81 -37.83 8.53
C VAL A 139 21.39 -37.27 8.45
N THR A 140 20.38 -38.12 8.69
CA THR A 140 18.98 -37.68 8.71
C THR A 140 18.72 -36.65 9.80
N ARG A 141 19.33 -36.85 10.98
CA ARG A 141 19.22 -35.93 12.10
C ARG A 141 19.91 -34.62 11.81
N GLU A 142 21.08 -34.65 11.18
CA GLU A 142 21.76 -33.43 10.74
C GLU A 142 20.89 -32.66 9.74
N ILE A 143 20.38 -33.31 8.69
CA ILE A 143 19.47 -32.66 7.71
C ILE A 143 18.22 -32.08 8.40
N GLY A 144 17.64 -32.80 9.36
CA GLY A 144 16.43 -32.37 10.07
C GLY A 144 16.66 -31.24 11.07
N ASP A 145 17.75 -31.32 11.86
CA ASP A 145 18.05 -30.38 12.95
C ASP A 145 18.79 -29.13 12.44
N SER A 146 19.73 -29.28 11.51
CA SER A 146 20.55 -28.17 10.98
C SER A 146 20.05 -27.61 9.65
N GLY A 147 19.26 -28.38 8.88
CA GLY A 147 18.86 -28.01 7.53
C GLY A 147 19.98 -28.14 6.49
N ASP A 148 21.13 -28.69 6.87
CA ASP A 148 22.27 -28.90 5.98
C ASP A 148 21.99 -30.07 5.04
N LEU A 149 21.70 -29.75 3.77
CA LEU A 149 21.47 -30.75 2.75
C LEU A 149 22.77 -31.30 2.16
N ASP A 150 23.94 -30.70 2.42
CA ASP A 150 25.19 -31.08 1.73
C ASP A 150 25.85 -32.38 2.23
N GLN A 151 25.17 -33.08 3.13
CA GLN A 151 25.59 -34.38 3.63
C GLN A 151 25.50 -35.47 2.55
N ASN A 152 26.50 -36.36 2.51
CA ASN A 152 26.60 -37.44 1.54
C ASN A 152 26.37 -38.80 2.21
N ILE A 153 25.42 -39.59 1.71
CA ILE A 153 25.17 -40.95 2.18
C ILE A 153 25.81 -41.92 1.20
N ASP A 154 27.03 -42.35 1.54
CA ASP A 154 27.79 -43.33 0.78
C ASP A 154 27.58 -44.74 1.36
N ILE A 155 26.45 -45.37 1.02
CA ILE A 155 26.13 -46.75 1.43
C ILE A 155 25.84 -47.59 0.19
N HIS A 156 26.84 -48.37 -0.22
CA HIS A 156 26.75 -49.26 -1.38
C HIS A 156 26.46 -50.70 -0.93
N ARG A 157 25.18 -51.06 -0.82
CA ARG A 157 24.70 -52.42 -0.50
C ARG A 157 23.53 -52.81 -1.39
N ASN A 158 23.38 -54.12 -1.61
CA ASN A 158 22.31 -54.70 -2.43
C ASN A 158 21.19 -55.33 -1.58
N ASP A 159 20.90 -54.74 -0.41
CA ASP A 159 19.85 -55.19 0.50
C ASP A 159 18.92 -54.02 0.87
N GLU A 160 18.02 -54.25 1.82
CA GLU A 160 17.02 -53.27 2.25
C GLU A 160 17.66 -51.99 2.81
N ILE A 161 18.85 -52.09 3.39
CA ILE A 161 19.58 -50.93 3.92
C ILE A 161 20.12 -50.08 2.76
N GLY A 162 20.65 -50.72 1.72
CA GLY A 162 21.08 -50.02 0.50
C GLY A 162 19.91 -49.38 -0.27
N ALA A 163 18.77 -50.07 -0.35
CA ALA A 163 17.55 -49.53 -0.96
C ALA A 163 17.01 -48.31 -0.18
N LEU A 164 17.04 -48.37 1.16
CA LEU A 164 16.68 -47.25 2.02
C LEU A 164 17.62 -46.06 1.83
N ALA A 165 18.93 -46.30 1.81
CA ALA A 165 19.93 -45.25 1.56
C ALA A 165 19.72 -44.57 0.20
N THR A 166 19.45 -45.35 -0.85
CA THR A 166 19.16 -44.83 -2.20
C THR A 166 17.88 -43.97 -2.22
N THR A 167 16.82 -44.43 -1.56
CA THR A 167 15.55 -43.69 -1.47
C THR A 167 15.73 -42.37 -0.72
N PHE A 168 16.51 -42.39 0.35
CA PHE A 168 16.84 -41.20 1.12
C PHE A 168 17.70 -40.23 0.31
N ASN A 169 18.71 -40.70 -0.42
CA ASN A 169 19.50 -39.88 -1.34
C ASN A 169 18.63 -39.18 -2.40
N ASN A 170 17.65 -39.87 -2.97
CA ASN A 170 16.71 -39.27 -3.92
C ASN A 170 15.84 -38.15 -3.30
N MET A 171 15.48 -38.31 -2.02
CA MET A 171 14.76 -37.27 -1.26
C MET A 171 15.66 -36.06 -1.01
N VAL A 172 16.90 -36.26 -0.56
CA VAL A 172 17.87 -35.17 -0.34
C VAL A 172 18.17 -34.44 -1.64
N ALA A 173 18.37 -35.17 -2.74
CA ALA A 173 18.58 -34.58 -4.06
C ALA A 173 17.39 -33.70 -4.48
N TYR A 174 16.16 -34.13 -4.21
CA TYR A 174 14.97 -33.32 -4.48
C TYR A 174 14.91 -32.05 -3.62
N LEU A 175 15.26 -32.14 -2.33
CA LEU A 175 15.32 -30.98 -1.46
C LEU A 175 16.43 -30.00 -1.88
N LYS A 176 17.61 -30.51 -2.31
CA LYS A 176 18.70 -29.68 -2.87
C LYS A 176 18.25 -28.94 -4.13
N GLU A 177 17.54 -29.62 -5.02
CA GLU A 177 16.98 -29.02 -6.24
C GLU A 177 16.04 -27.85 -5.90
N MET A 178 15.11 -28.04 -4.96
CA MET A 178 14.20 -26.97 -4.52
C MET A 178 14.92 -25.83 -3.77
N ALA A 179 15.96 -26.13 -3.00
CA ALA A 179 16.81 -25.12 -2.38
C ALA A 179 17.56 -24.29 -3.44
N SER A 180 18.06 -24.93 -4.50
CA SER A 180 18.70 -24.24 -5.62
C SER A 180 17.72 -23.32 -6.35
N VAL A 181 16.50 -23.77 -6.63
CA VAL A 181 15.44 -22.93 -7.21
C VAL A 181 15.14 -21.72 -6.31
N SER A 182 15.06 -21.95 -5.00
CA SER A 182 14.84 -20.87 -4.02
C SER A 182 15.95 -19.84 -4.06
N MET A 183 17.20 -20.29 -4.18
CA MET A 183 18.37 -19.42 -4.27
C MET A 183 18.34 -18.59 -5.55
N SER A 184 18.06 -19.19 -6.70
CA SER A 184 17.90 -18.46 -7.96
C SER A 184 16.80 -17.40 -7.90
N VAL A 185 15.65 -17.73 -7.30
CA VAL A 185 14.56 -16.77 -7.07
C VAL A 185 15.01 -15.62 -6.15
N ALA A 186 15.77 -15.92 -5.09
CA ALA A 186 16.30 -14.91 -4.17
C ALA A 186 17.36 -14.01 -4.84
N GLU A 187 18.14 -14.55 -5.77
CA GLU A 187 19.08 -13.81 -6.62
C GLU A 187 18.37 -13.00 -7.74
N GLY A 188 17.05 -13.15 -7.88
CA GLY A 188 16.24 -12.43 -8.83
C GLY A 188 16.12 -13.11 -10.20
N ASP A 189 16.71 -14.30 -10.37
CA ASP A 189 16.46 -15.14 -11.54
C ASP A 189 15.13 -15.87 -11.40
N LEU A 190 14.09 -15.24 -11.94
CA LEU A 190 12.75 -15.81 -12.02
C LEU A 190 12.54 -16.64 -13.29
N THR A 191 13.57 -16.85 -14.13
CA THR A 191 13.43 -17.62 -15.38
C THR A 191 13.56 -19.13 -15.17
N VAL A 192 13.94 -19.55 -13.97
CA VAL A 192 14.06 -20.96 -13.60
C VAL A 192 12.73 -21.67 -13.75
N GLU A 193 12.74 -22.74 -14.56
CA GLU A 193 11.58 -23.58 -14.80
C GLU A 193 11.47 -24.65 -13.71
N VAL A 194 10.41 -24.56 -12.91
CA VAL A 194 10.10 -25.56 -11.88
C VAL A 194 9.14 -26.59 -12.45
N VAL A 195 9.60 -27.84 -12.59
CA VAL A 195 8.78 -28.95 -13.09
C VAL A 195 8.36 -29.84 -11.91
N PRO A 196 7.09 -29.82 -11.48
CA PRO A 196 6.63 -30.68 -10.40
C PRO A 196 6.76 -32.16 -10.77
N ARG A 197 7.31 -33.00 -9.89
CA ARG A 197 7.54 -34.43 -10.17
C ARG A 197 6.25 -35.25 -10.22
N SER A 198 5.18 -34.75 -9.60
CA SER A 198 3.85 -35.38 -9.64
C SER A 198 2.74 -34.36 -9.41
N LYS A 199 1.49 -34.76 -9.68
CA LYS A 199 0.31 -33.94 -9.35
C LYS A 199 0.15 -33.66 -7.85
N ARG A 200 0.80 -34.44 -6.98
CA ARG A 200 0.76 -34.30 -5.52
C ARG A 200 2.04 -33.69 -4.95
N ASP A 201 2.92 -33.20 -5.81
CA ASP A 201 4.17 -32.57 -5.40
C ASP A 201 3.90 -31.18 -4.82
N THR A 202 3.72 -31.11 -3.50
CA THR A 202 3.37 -29.88 -2.81
C THR A 202 4.45 -28.80 -2.98
N LEU A 203 5.73 -29.16 -2.86
CA LEU A 203 6.84 -28.21 -2.98
C LEU A 203 6.95 -27.70 -4.42
N GLY A 204 7.04 -28.60 -5.40
CA GLY A 204 7.18 -28.21 -6.81
C GLY A 204 6.02 -27.33 -7.29
N ASN A 205 4.78 -27.65 -6.90
CA ASN A 205 3.63 -26.82 -7.25
C ASN A 205 3.62 -25.46 -6.54
N ALA A 206 4.09 -25.38 -5.28
CA ALA A 206 4.20 -24.12 -4.56
C ALA A 206 5.27 -23.20 -5.18
N PHE A 207 6.45 -23.74 -5.49
CA PHE A 207 7.53 -23.01 -6.15
C PHE A 207 7.13 -22.54 -7.55
N LEU A 208 6.43 -23.37 -8.32
CA LEU A 208 5.89 -22.97 -9.63
C LEU A 208 4.93 -21.77 -9.52
N ARG A 209 3.98 -21.81 -8.58
CA ARG A 209 3.04 -20.69 -8.34
C ARG A 209 3.76 -19.44 -7.85
N MET A 210 4.76 -19.60 -6.98
CA MET A 210 5.57 -18.50 -6.47
C MET A 210 6.35 -17.82 -7.60
N SER A 211 7.10 -18.59 -8.41
CA SER A 211 7.86 -18.07 -9.55
C SER A 211 6.94 -17.30 -10.51
N HIS A 212 5.81 -17.88 -10.88
CA HIS A 212 4.84 -17.22 -11.77
C HIS A 212 4.27 -15.92 -11.16
N GLY A 213 3.91 -15.94 -9.86
CA GLY A 213 3.41 -14.76 -9.16
C GLY A 213 4.45 -13.63 -9.10
N LEU A 214 5.71 -13.97 -8.83
CA LEU A 214 6.81 -13.00 -8.82
C LEU A 214 7.09 -12.44 -10.22
N GLN A 215 7.11 -13.28 -11.26
CA GLN A 215 7.23 -12.82 -12.65
C GLN A 215 6.13 -11.83 -13.03
N GLN A 216 4.88 -12.13 -12.63
CA GLN A 216 3.74 -11.26 -12.87
C GLN A 216 3.88 -9.92 -12.11
N LEU A 217 4.32 -9.94 -10.85
CA LEU A 217 4.56 -8.74 -10.06
C LEU A 217 5.64 -7.85 -10.68
N VAL A 218 6.75 -8.44 -11.16
CA VAL A 218 7.81 -7.71 -11.86
C VAL A 218 7.27 -7.06 -13.13
N ARG A 219 6.46 -7.78 -13.92
CA ARG A 219 5.82 -7.22 -15.13
C ARG A 219 4.91 -6.04 -14.80
N ILE A 220 4.00 -6.20 -13.82
CA ILE A 220 3.08 -5.12 -13.40
C ILE A 220 3.87 -3.90 -12.88
N THR A 221 4.93 -4.13 -12.13
CA THR A 221 5.78 -3.06 -11.59
C THR A 221 6.49 -2.31 -12.72
N ARG A 222 7.02 -3.03 -13.72
CA ARG A 222 7.63 -2.43 -14.90
C ARG A 222 6.63 -1.62 -15.73
N ASP A 223 5.43 -2.15 -15.96
CA ASP A 223 4.37 -1.45 -16.69
C ASP A 223 3.94 -0.18 -15.95
N SER A 224 3.79 -0.26 -14.63
CA SER A 224 3.47 0.89 -13.76
C SER A 224 4.56 1.95 -13.79
N ALA A 225 5.83 1.57 -13.74
CA ALA A 225 6.95 2.50 -13.87
C ALA A 225 6.94 3.21 -15.25
N GLY A 226 6.59 2.49 -16.31
CA GLY A 226 6.38 3.06 -17.65
C GLY A 226 5.26 4.10 -17.69
N GLN A 227 4.11 3.80 -17.06
CA GLN A 227 3.01 4.75 -16.95
C GLN A 227 3.37 5.99 -16.13
N VAL A 228 4.07 5.81 -15.01
CA VAL A 228 4.55 6.92 -14.17
C VAL A 228 5.51 7.80 -14.99
N SER A 229 6.46 7.21 -15.70
CA SER A 229 7.39 7.97 -16.56
C SER A 229 6.65 8.77 -17.65
N ALA A 230 5.67 8.16 -18.33
CA ALA A 230 4.85 8.85 -19.31
C ALA A 230 4.05 10.00 -18.68
N GLY A 231 3.44 9.77 -17.51
CA GLY A 231 2.72 10.80 -16.76
C GLY A 231 3.62 11.95 -16.33
N SER A 232 4.83 11.66 -15.84
CA SER A 232 5.82 12.68 -15.48
C SER A 232 6.20 13.56 -16.67
N ASN A 233 6.39 12.97 -17.86
CA ASN A 233 6.69 13.75 -19.07
C ASN A 233 5.52 14.66 -19.49
N GLN A 234 4.28 14.19 -19.35
CA GLN A 234 3.10 15.01 -19.63
C GLN A 234 2.96 16.17 -18.63
N VAL A 235 3.23 15.91 -17.34
CA VAL A 235 3.23 16.95 -16.29
C VAL A 235 4.33 17.98 -16.56
N ALA A 236 5.53 17.56 -16.96
CA ALA A 236 6.60 18.47 -17.32
C ALA A 236 6.20 19.39 -18.49
N GLY A 237 5.61 18.83 -19.55
CA GLY A 237 5.09 19.63 -20.68
C GLY A 237 3.99 20.62 -20.27
N ALA A 238 3.07 20.20 -19.40
CA ALA A 238 2.03 21.08 -18.87
C ALA A 238 2.61 22.21 -17.99
N ALA A 239 3.67 21.92 -17.22
CA ALA A 239 4.37 22.92 -16.41
C ALA A 239 5.08 23.97 -17.28
N ASP A 240 5.75 23.56 -18.36
CA ASP A 240 6.37 24.47 -19.33
C ASP A 240 5.34 25.39 -19.99
N GLU A 241 4.18 24.85 -20.37
CA GLU A 241 3.10 25.64 -20.97
C GLU A 241 2.50 26.62 -19.95
N SER A 242 2.30 26.18 -18.70
CA SER A 242 1.84 27.05 -17.61
C SER A 242 2.82 28.20 -17.33
N ALA A 243 4.13 27.95 -17.42
CA ALA A 243 5.15 28.97 -17.27
C ALA A 243 5.03 30.03 -18.39
N LYS A 244 4.84 29.62 -19.65
CA LYS A 244 4.59 30.55 -20.77
C LYS A 244 3.33 31.38 -20.54
N VAL A 245 2.23 30.74 -20.15
CA VAL A 245 0.97 31.43 -19.88
C VAL A 245 1.14 32.44 -18.75
N SER A 246 1.88 32.10 -17.70
CA SER A 246 2.16 33.01 -16.58
C SER A 246 2.98 34.22 -17.02
N VAL A 247 3.99 34.03 -17.90
CA VAL A 247 4.75 35.14 -18.49
C VAL A 247 3.85 36.04 -19.33
N GLN A 248 2.99 35.47 -20.18
CA GLN A 248 2.02 36.24 -20.97
C GLN A 248 1.03 37.01 -20.11
N ALA A 249 0.52 36.38 -19.03
CA ALA A 249 -0.38 37.03 -18.09
C ALA A 249 0.30 38.21 -17.38
N SER A 250 1.59 38.08 -17.03
CA SER A 250 2.37 39.18 -16.46
C SER A 250 2.45 40.36 -17.42
N SER A 251 2.76 40.12 -18.70
CA SER A 251 2.81 41.19 -19.71
C SER A 251 1.44 41.85 -19.92
N ALA A 252 0.36 41.07 -19.92
CA ALA A 252 -1.00 41.62 -20.02
C ALA A 252 -1.36 42.48 -18.80
N ILE A 253 -0.91 42.11 -17.60
CA ILE A 253 -1.10 42.89 -16.37
C ILE A 253 -0.33 44.22 -16.46
N GLU A 254 0.90 44.22 -16.99
CA GLU A 254 1.67 45.44 -17.22
C GLU A 254 0.96 46.39 -18.19
N GLU A 255 0.42 45.87 -19.29
CA GLU A 255 -0.38 46.64 -20.25
C GLU A 255 -1.65 47.23 -19.63
N VAL A 256 -2.41 46.42 -18.88
CA VAL A 256 -3.60 46.89 -18.15
C VAL A 256 -3.22 47.97 -17.14
N THR A 257 -2.10 47.83 -16.45
CA THR A 257 -1.64 48.84 -15.49
C THR A 257 -1.30 50.16 -16.19
N SER A 258 -0.66 50.10 -17.36
CA SER A 258 -0.36 51.28 -18.17
C SER A 258 -1.63 51.97 -18.68
N THR A 259 -2.58 51.22 -19.22
CA THR A 259 -3.87 51.78 -19.68
C THR A 259 -4.68 52.36 -18.52
N MET A 260 -4.63 51.75 -17.34
CA MET A 260 -5.24 52.31 -16.12
C MET A 260 -4.58 53.64 -15.70
N HIS A 261 -3.26 53.76 -15.85
CA HIS A 261 -2.56 55.03 -15.61
C HIS A 261 -2.99 56.12 -16.59
N GLU A 262 -3.04 55.81 -17.89
CA GLU A 262 -3.56 56.74 -18.91
C GLU A 262 -5.02 57.12 -18.66
N MET A 263 -5.85 56.16 -18.27
CA MET A 263 -7.26 56.40 -17.93
C MET A 263 -7.37 57.35 -16.73
N SER A 264 -6.53 57.18 -15.70
CA SER A 264 -6.49 58.10 -14.55
C SER A 264 -6.18 59.54 -14.97
N ILE A 265 -5.19 59.72 -15.86
CA ILE A 265 -4.84 61.02 -16.43
C ILE A 265 -6.02 61.60 -17.23
N ASN A 266 -6.68 60.76 -18.04
CA ASN A 266 -7.85 61.18 -18.82
C ASN A 266 -9.02 61.60 -17.93
N VAL A 267 -9.30 60.86 -16.86
CA VAL A 267 -10.34 61.23 -15.88
C VAL A 267 -10.00 62.57 -15.22
N GLN A 268 -8.74 62.81 -14.84
CA GLN A 268 -8.32 64.10 -14.30
C GLN A 268 -8.53 65.25 -15.30
N ASN A 269 -8.23 65.02 -16.59
CA ASN A 269 -8.47 66.00 -17.65
C ASN A 269 -9.96 66.27 -17.84
N VAL A 270 -10.81 65.24 -17.80
CA VAL A 270 -12.27 65.40 -17.88
C VAL A 270 -12.80 66.22 -16.71
N VAL A 271 -12.35 65.95 -15.48
CA VAL A 271 -12.71 66.74 -14.29
C VAL A 271 -12.31 68.21 -14.48
N LYS A 272 -11.07 68.49 -14.91
CA LYS A 272 -10.59 69.85 -15.18
C LYS A 272 -11.43 70.55 -16.26
N ASN A 273 -11.73 69.86 -17.36
CA ASN A 273 -12.53 70.41 -18.46
C ASN A 273 -13.97 70.68 -18.02
N THR A 274 -14.55 69.78 -17.22
CA THR A 274 -15.89 69.97 -16.66
C THR A 274 -15.94 71.18 -15.73
N GLN A 275 -14.88 71.39 -14.93
CA GLN A 275 -14.76 72.56 -14.06
C GLN A 275 -14.65 73.87 -14.86
N LEU A 276 -13.85 73.88 -15.92
CA LEU A 276 -13.74 75.03 -16.83
C LEU A 276 -15.08 75.32 -17.50
N GLN A 277 -15.76 74.28 -17.99
CA GLN A 277 -17.07 74.40 -18.62
C GLN A 277 -18.10 74.97 -17.64
N ALA A 278 -18.13 74.50 -16.38
CA ALA A 278 -19.01 75.05 -15.35
C ALA A 278 -18.77 76.54 -15.13
N SER A 279 -17.50 76.98 -15.14
CA SER A 279 -17.13 78.40 -15.05
C SER A 279 -17.65 79.21 -16.24
N SER A 280 -17.45 78.72 -17.47
CA SER A 280 -17.96 79.40 -18.67
C SER A 280 -19.48 79.47 -18.72
N VAL A 281 -20.17 78.44 -18.23
CA VAL A 281 -21.64 78.46 -18.09
C VAL A 281 -22.06 79.52 -17.08
N ALA A 282 -21.38 79.64 -15.94
CA ALA A 282 -21.67 80.67 -14.95
C ALA A 282 -21.48 82.09 -15.51
N GLU A 283 -20.40 82.33 -16.28
CA GLU A 283 -20.14 83.60 -16.96
C GLU A 283 -21.20 83.92 -18.02
N THR A 284 -21.61 82.90 -18.79
CA THR A 284 -22.69 83.04 -19.78
C THR A 284 -24.01 83.40 -19.11
N SER A 285 -24.36 82.74 -17.99
CA SER A 285 -25.55 83.06 -17.21
C SER A 285 -25.53 84.50 -16.69
N ALA A 286 -24.39 84.98 -16.17
CA ALA A 286 -24.25 86.37 -15.73
C ALA A 286 -24.44 87.36 -16.90
N SER A 287 -23.90 87.03 -18.07
CA SER A 287 -24.10 87.83 -19.29
C SER A 287 -25.57 87.86 -19.74
N ILE A 288 -26.28 86.74 -19.60
CA ILE A 288 -27.72 86.65 -19.85
C ILE A 288 -28.48 87.56 -18.88
N ASP A 289 -28.15 87.58 -17.59
CA ASP A 289 -28.79 88.48 -16.61
C ASP A 289 -28.57 89.96 -16.95
N GLN A 290 -27.35 90.33 -17.39
CA GLN A 290 -27.06 91.68 -17.87
C GLN A 290 -27.85 92.01 -19.15
N MET A 291 -28.02 91.04 -20.04
CA MET A 291 -28.81 91.20 -21.26
C MET A 291 -30.28 91.39 -20.94
N VAL A 292 -30.86 90.63 -20.01
CA VAL A 292 -32.25 90.81 -19.55
C VAL A 292 -32.45 92.22 -18.99
N THR A 293 -31.53 92.69 -18.15
CA THR A 293 -31.57 94.06 -17.59
C THR A 293 -31.49 95.12 -18.71
N SER A 294 -30.66 94.89 -19.72
CA SER A 294 -30.52 95.80 -20.86
C SER A 294 -31.77 95.82 -21.73
N ILE A 295 -32.38 94.66 -22.00
CA ILE A 295 -33.65 94.54 -22.73
C ILE A 295 -34.75 95.28 -21.98
N GLN A 296 -34.81 95.15 -20.66
CA GLN A 296 -35.78 95.87 -19.83
C GLN A 296 -35.59 97.39 -19.95
N ARG A 297 -34.33 97.86 -19.88
CA ARG A 297 -34.01 99.29 -20.05
C ARG A 297 -34.37 99.81 -21.43
N VAL A 298 -34.15 99.00 -22.48
CA VAL A 298 -34.57 99.34 -23.85
C VAL A 298 -36.09 99.42 -23.95
N ALA A 299 -36.82 98.48 -23.35
CA ALA A 299 -38.29 98.50 -23.31
C ALA A 299 -38.83 99.75 -22.58
N ASP A 300 -38.25 100.12 -21.44
CA ASP A 300 -38.62 101.34 -20.71
C ASP A 300 -38.32 102.61 -21.52
N THR A 301 -37.16 102.66 -22.17
CA THR A 301 -36.78 103.78 -23.03
C THR A 301 -37.73 103.91 -24.23
N ALA A 302 -38.12 102.78 -24.84
CA ALA A 302 -39.10 102.76 -25.93
C ALA A 302 -40.46 103.28 -25.47
N LYS A 303 -40.89 102.96 -24.23
CA LYS A 303 -42.12 103.49 -23.64
C LYS A 303 -42.07 105.00 -23.43
N VAL A 304 -40.94 105.52 -22.92
CA VAL A 304 -40.72 106.97 -22.76
C VAL A 304 -40.69 107.67 -24.11
N LEU A 305 -40.03 107.10 -25.12
CA LEU A 305 -40.02 107.65 -26.48
C LEU A 305 -41.42 107.70 -27.10
N LEU A 306 -42.25 106.69 -26.87
CA LEU A 306 -43.64 106.70 -27.34
C LEU A 306 -44.45 107.82 -26.67
N ASP A 307 -44.26 108.04 -25.37
CA ASP A 307 -44.91 109.13 -24.63
C ASP A 307 -44.48 110.51 -25.16
N ILE A 308 -43.17 110.72 -25.37
CA ILE A 308 -42.63 111.94 -25.98
C ILE A 308 -43.18 112.15 -27.38
N ALA A 309 -43.24 111.11 -28.21
CA ALA A 309 -43.80 111.19 -29.56
C ALA A 309 -45.28 111.59 -29.54
N ASN A 310 -46.07 111.05 -28.62
CA ASN A 310 -47.47 111.44 -28.44
C ASN A 310 -47.62 112.90 -27.99
N ARG A 311 -46.80 113.35 -27.04
CA ARG A 311 -46.81 114.74 -26.57
C ARG A 311 -46.36 115.72 -27.66
N SER A 312 -45.34 115.36 -28.42
CA SER A 312 -44.89 116.15 -29.58
C SER A 312 -46.00 116.26 -30.64
N ARG A 313 -46.75 115.18 -30.88
CA ARG A 313 -47.93 115.21 -31.77
C ARG A 313 -48.99 116.20 -31.27
N GLU A 314 -49.26 116.22 -29.97
CA GLU A 314 -50.20 117.16 -29.34
C GLU A 314 -49.72 118.63 -29.43
N GLU A 315 -48.43 118.87 -29.18
CA GLU A 315 -47.81 120.19 -29.34
C GLU A 315 -47.88 120.68 -30.80
N VAL A 316 -47.64 119.80 -31.77
CA VAL A 316 -47.80 120.12 -33.20
C VAL A 316 -49.24 120.48 -33.54
N VAL A 317 -50.23 119.75 -33.02
CA VAL A 317 -51.67 120.07 -33.22
C VAL A 317 -52.00 121.45 -32.64
N THR A 318 -51.52 121.76 -31.44
CA THR A 318 -51.69 123.08 -30.80
C THR A 318 -50.99 124.19 -31.58
N GLY A 319 -49.81 123.90 -32.14
CA GLY A 319 -49.06 124.79 -33.02
C GLY A 319 -49.82 125.10 -34.32
N ILE A 320 -50.43 124.09 -34.95
CA ILE A 320 -51.29 124.25 -36.13
C ILE A 320 -52.46 125.20 -35.82
N GLN A 321 -53.14 125.01 -34.69
CA GLN A 321 -54.24 125.91 -34.26
C GLN A 321 -53.76 127.35 -34.05
N THR A 322 -52.55 127.53 -33.51
CA THR A 322 -51.96 128.86 -33.33
C THR A 322 -51.64 129.52 -34.68
N MET A 323 -51.10 128.76 -35.63
CA MET A 323 -50.86 129.24 -37.00
C MET A 323 -52.15 129.60 -37.73
N GLU A 324 -53.22 128.83 -37.54
CA GLU A 324 -54.54 129.11 -38.09
C GLU A 324 -55.07 130.46 -37.56
N LYS A 325 -55.00 130.69 -36.24
CA LYS A 325 -55.33 131.98 -35.63
C LYS A 325 -54.48 133.14 -36.16
N ALA A 326 -53.18 132.92 -36.37
CA ALA A 326 -52.29 133.93 -36.94
C ALA A 326 -52.65 134.26 -38.40
N THR A 327 -53.02 133.25 -39.20
CA THR A 327 -53.48 133.41 -40.59
C THR A 327 -54.78 134.21 -40.65
N ASP A 328 -55.73 133.90 -39.77
CA ASP A 328 -56.95 134.69 -39.60
C ASP A 328 -56.65 136.14 -39.20
N GLY A 329 -55.69 136.34 -38.29
CA GLY A 329 -55.19 137.66 -37.92
C GLY A 329 -54.64 138.45 -39.11
N LEU A 330 -53.77 137.81 -39.91
CA LEU A 330 -53.19 138.41 -41.13
C LEU A 330 -54.26 138.75 -42.17
N ASN A 331 -55.28 137.90 -42.34
CA ASN A 331 -56.40 138.19 -43.23
C ASN A 331 -57.18 139.43 -42.77
N ARG A 332 -57.44 139.57 -41.47
CA ARG A 332 -58.04 140.80 -40.90
C ARG A 332 -57.16 142.03 -41.13
N THR A 333 -55.84 141.90 -40.94
CA THR A 333 -54.89 142.99 -41.21
C THR A 333 -54.89 143.38 -42.70
N ASN A 334 -54.92 142.41 -43.61
CA ASN A 334 -54.98 142.66 -45.04
C ASN A 334 -56.27 143.40 -45.44
N GLN A 335 -57.42 142.99 -44.89
CA GLN A 335 -58.67 143.72 -45.06
C GLN A 335 -58.59 145.17 -44.54
N ALA A 336 -57.97 145.38 -43.37
CA ALA A 336 -57.76 146.72 -42.83
C ALA A 336 -56.83 147.57 -43.70
N ILE A 337 -55.78 146.97 -44.29
CA ILE A 337 -54.89 147.64 -45.25
C ILE A 337 -55.64 148.02 -46.53
N GLN A 338 -56.46 147.13 -47.10
CA GLN A 338 -57.30 147.43 -48.27
C GLN A 338 -58.27 148.58 -48.00
N SER A 339 -58.95 148.56 -46.86
CA SER A 339 -59.82 149.66 -46.44
C SER A 339 -59.04 150.98 -46.26
N SER A 340 -57.84 150.91 -45.69
CA SER A 340 -56.97 152.09 -45.57
C SER A 340 -56.55 152.63 -46.94
N ALA A 341 -56.24 151.76 -47.90
CA ALA A 341 -55.91 152.15 -49.27
C ALA A 341 -57.10 152.82 -49.98
N GLU A 342 -58.33 152.33 -49.76
CA GLU A 342 -59.55 152.96 -50.26
C GLU A 342 -59.75 154.36 -49.69
N ILE A 343 -59.56 154.53 -48.37
CA ILE A 343 -59.62 155.85 -47.72
C ILE A 343 -58.55 156.80 -48.29
N ILE A 344 -57.32 156.32 -48.49
CA ILE A 344 -56.24 157.11 -49.09
C ILE A 344 -56.60 157.51 -50.53
N ASN A 345 -57.21 156.62 -51.32
CA ASN A 345 -57.64 156.94 -52.67
C ASN A 345 -58.76 158.00 -52.69
N ILE A 346 -59.75 157.88 -51.81
CA ILE A 346 -60.80 158.89 -51.61
C ILE A 346 -60.18 160.23 -51.19
N LEU A 347 -59.19 160.21 -50.29
CA LEU A 347 -58.48 161.41 -49.85
C LEU A 347 -57.68 162.04 -51.00
N GLY A 348 -57.08 161.22 -51.86
CA GLY A 348 -56.41 161.64 -53.09
C GLY A 348 -57.36 162.36 -54.06
N HIS A 349 -58.55 161.81 -54.30
CA HIS A 349 -59.58 162.49 -55.10
C HIS A 349 -60.04 163.80 -54.47
N ARG A 350 -60.24 163.85 -53.13
CA ARG A 350 -60.56 165.11 -52.44
C ARG A 350 -59.43 166.14 -52.54
N ALA A 351 -58.17 165.70 -52.51
CA ALA A 351 -57.03 166.59 -52.69
C ALA A 351 -56.96 167.16 -54.12
N ASP A 352 -57.30 166.35 -55.14
CA ASP A 352 -57.44 166.81 -56.53
C ASP A 352 -58.58 167.82 -56.70
N ASP A 353 -59.73 167.56 -56.08
CA ASP A 353 -60.87 168.49 -56.07
C ASP A 353 -60.51 169.81 -55.37
N ILE A 354 -59.78 169.75 -54.25
CA ILE A 354 -59.23 170.96 -53.60
C ILE A 354 -58.25 171.67 -54.54
N GLY A 355 -57.40 170.93 -55.27
CA GLY A 355 -56.51 171.47 -56.29
C GLY A 355 -57.25 172.28 -57.36
N LYS A 356 -58.36 171.75 -57.90
CA LYS A 356 -59.22 172.47 -58.86
C LYS A 356 -59.86 173.72 -58.24
N ILE A 357 -60.25 173.67 -56.96
CA ILE A 357 -60.77 174.85 -56.25
C ILE A 357 -59.67 175.91 -56.11
N ILE A 358 -58.43 175.51 -55.79
CA ILE A 358 -57.29 176.43 -55.72
C ILE A 358 -57.02 177.07 -57.09
N GLU A 359 -57.11 176.32 -58.19
CA GLU A 359 -56.98 176.85 -59.56
C GLU A 359 -58.07 177.90 -59.87
N VAL A 360 -59.33 177.62 -59.51
CA VAL A 360 -60.42 178.60 -59.62
C VAL A 360 -60.20 179.83 -58.74
N ILE A 361 -59.62 179.66 -57.54
CA ILE A 361 -59.27 180.79 -56.66
C ILE A 361 -58.13 181.62 -57.26
N ASP A 362 -57.14 180.99 -57.89
CA ASP A 362 -56.03 181.68 -58.56
C ASP A 362 -56.55 182.48 -59.77
N ASP A 363 -57.43 181.88 -60.59
CA ASP A 363 -58.12 182.56 -61.68
C ASP A 363 -58.95 183.75 -61.18
N LEU A 364 -59.69 183.58 -60.07
CA LEU A 364 -60.45 184.67 -59.43
C LEU A 364 -59.51 185.75 -58.87
N ALA A 365 -58.37 185.37 -58.31
CA ALA A 365 -57.38 186.32 -57.79
C ALA A 365 -56.77 187.16 -58.93
N GLU A 366 -56.45 186.55 -60.08
CA GLU A 366 -55.99 187.25 -61.28
C GLU A 366 -57.08 188.19 -61.84
N GLN A 367 -58.33 187.72 -61.89
CA GLN A 367 -59.47 188.53 -62.33
C GLN A 367 -59.73 189.72 -61.39
N THR A 368 -59.59 189.50 -60.09
CA THR A 368 -59.72 190.55 -59.07
C THR A 368 -58.57 191.55 -59.16
N ASN A 369 -57.35 191.08 -59.42
CA ASN A 369 -56.18 191.92 -59.65
C ASN A 369 -56.36 192.81 -60.90
N LEU A 370 -56.92 192.27 -61.98
CA LEU A 370 -57.24 193.03 -63.19
C LEU A 370 -58.37 194.05 -62.99
N LEU A 371 -59.41 193.69 -62.23
CA LEU A 371 -60.50 194.60 -61.83
C LEU A 371 -59.98 195.74 -60.95
N ALA A 372 -59.12 195.43 -59.97
CA ALA A 372 -58.49 196.41 -59.11
C ALA A 372 -57.61 197.38 -59.91
N LEU A 373 -56.89 196.88 -60.91
CA LEU A 373 -56.07 197.71 -61.80
C LEU A 373 -56.93 198.64 -62.68
N ASN A 374 -58.03 198.15 -63.24
CA ASN A 374 -58.96 198.98 -64.03
C ASN A 374 -59.66 200.06 -63.16
N ALA A 375 -60.02 199.74 -61.92
CA ALA A 375 -60.57 200.71 -60.99
C ALA A 375 -59.56 201.79 -60.59
N ALA A 376 -58.28 201.43 -60.42
CA ALA A 376 -57.21 202.38 -60.14
C ALA A 376 -56.93 203.33 -61.31
N ILE A 377 -57.05 202.85 -62.56
CA ILE A 377 -56.90 203.68 -63.77
C ILE A 377 -58.05 204.68 -63.89
N GLU A 378 -59.30 204.27 -63.63
CA GLU A 378 -60.46 205.15 -63.81
C GLU A 378 -60.58 206.21 -62.70
N ALA A 379 -60.08 205.90 -61.49
CA ALA A 379 -59.93 206.89 -60.41
C ALA A 379 -58.93 208.01 -60.76
N ALA A 380 -57.89 207.72 -61.56
CA ALA A 380 -56.89 208.70 -61.98
C ALA A 380 -57.33 209.58 -63.17
N ARG A 381 -58.46 209.26 -63.83
CA ARG A 381 -58.91 209.93 -65.07
C ARG A 381 -59.99 211.00 -64.86
N ALA A 382 -60.58 211.11 -63.67
CA ALA A 382 -61.62 212.07 -63.33
C ALA A 382 -61.16 213.31 -62.54
N GLY A 383 -59.84 213.50 -62.35
CA GLY A 383 -59.23 214.63 -61.66
C GLY A 383 -57.82 214.32 -61.17
#